data_AF-A0A6P1A4I9-F1
#
_entry.id   AF-A0A6P1A4I9-F1
#
_cell.length_a   1.000
_cell.length_b   1.000
_cell.length_c   1.000
_cell.angle_alpha   90.00
_cell.angle_beta   90.00
_cell.angle_gamma   90.00
#
_symmetry.space_group_name_H-M   'P 1'
#
loop_
_entity.id
_entity.type
_entity.pdbx_description
1 polymer ?
#
loop_
_entity_poly.entity_id
_entity_poly.type
_entity_poly.pdbx_seq_one_letter_code
_entity_poly.pdbx_strand_id
1 'polypeptide(L)'
;MYFLSNGSNYAKSLRICDRVPAETSFIADAFNQAAGFPASDVGIALFESTNPLATSGLAEPNIYLTNIPDSDRGRYYSPGTSVPAGCNVAINQNGVVVVEVGDVPQATAPGEPPNSYGFIRFRGRVK
;
A
#
# COMPACT_ATOMS: atom_id res chain seq x y z
N MET A 1 -3.22 -0.41 -6.89
CA MET A 1 -2.34 -1.60 -6.96
C MET A 1 -2.98 -2.77 -6.23
N TYR A 2 -2.92 -3.99 -6.77
CA TYR A 2 -3.42 -5.22 -6.13
C TYR A 2 -2.26 -6.21 -5.97
N PHE A 3 -2.33 -7.09 -4.98
CA PHE A 3 -1.36 -8.17 -4.80
C PHE A 3 -2.07 -9.50 -4.52
N LEU A 4 -1.43 -10.59 -4.94
CA LEU A 4 -1.81 -11.97 -4.68
C LEU A 4 -0.52 -12.76 -4.49
N SER A 5 -0.39 -13.48 -3.38
CA SER A 5 0.71 -14.41 -3.16
C SER A 5 0.30 -15.78 -3.70
N ASN A 6 0.81 -16.15 -4.88
CA ASN A 6 0.54 -17.46 -5.51
C ASN A 6 1.82 -18.32 -5.62
N GLY A 7 2.72 -18.16 -4.64
CA GLY A 7 3.94 -18.97 -4.53
C GLY A 7 3.69 -20.33 -3.88
N SER A 8 4.73 -21.14 -3.76
CA SER A 8 4.70 -22.42 -3.04
C SER A 8 4.95 -22.28 -1.52
N ASN A 9 5.13 -21.05 -1.03
CA ASN A 9 5.37 -20.71 0.37
C ASN A 9 4.84 -19.31 0.69
N TYR A 10 4.89 -18.93 1.97
CA TYR A 10 4.63 -17.55 2.40
C TYR A 10 5.58 -16.56 1.72
N ALA A 11 5.04 -15.44 1.25
CA ALA A 11 5.83 -14.25 1.00
C ALA A 11 6.14 -13.62 2.37
N LYS A 12 7.38 -13.76 2.84
CA LYS A 12 7.81 -13.25 4.13
C LYS A 12 8.22 -11.79 4.04
N SER A 13 7.76 -10.99 4.99
CA SER A 13 8.07 -9.55 5.07
C SER A 13 7.87 -8.83 3.73
N LEU A 14 6.73 -9.07 3.08
CA LEU A 14 6.39 -8.45 1.80
C LEU A 14 6.38 -6.93 1.94
N ARG A 15 7.25 -6.30 1.18
CA ARG A 15 7.29 -4.85 0.97
C ARG A 15 6.91 -4.56 -0.46
N ILE A 16 6.00 -3.61 -0.64
CA ILE A 16 5.62 -3.12 -1.95
C ILE A 16 6.07 -1.66 -2.08
N CYS A 17 6.82 -1.37 -3.14
CA CYS A 17 7.33 -0.03 -3.43
C CYS A 17 6.82 0.40 -4.81
N ASP A 18 5.99 1.43 -4.84
CA ASP A 18 5.38 1.96 -6.06
C ASP A 18 5.94 3.36 -6.34
N ARG A 19 6.51 3.55 -7.54
CA ARG A 19 7.09 4.83 -7.94
C ARG A 19 5.99 5.75 -8.43
N VAL A 20 5.93 6.97 -7.91
CA VAL A 20 5.02 8.00 -8.43
C VAL A 20 5.44 8.30 -9.88
N PRO A 21 4.55 8.16 -10.88
CA PRO A 21 4.88 8.43 -12.27
C PRO A 21 5.32 9.88 -12.52
N ALA A 22 6.06 10.09 -13.61
CA ALA A 22 6.32 11.44 -14.12
C ALA A 22 5.00 12.20 -14.36
N GLU A 23 5.04 13.53 -14.29
CA GLU A 23 3.87 14.41 -14.42
C GLU A 23 2.74 14.18 -13.42
N THR A 24 3.02 13.48 -12.31
CA THR A 24 2.09 13.35 -11.18
C THR A 24 2.75 13.73 -9.87
N SER A 25 1.95 14.10 -8.88
CA SER A 25 2.37 14.32 -7.49
C SER A 25 1.49 13.53 -6.52
N PHE A 26 2.08 13.02 -5.44
CA PHE A 26 1.34 12.31 -4.39
C PHE A 26 0.45 13.27 -3.59
N ILE A 27 -0.78 12.85 -3.28
CA ILE A 27 -1.73 13.59 -2.42
C ILE A 27 -1.68 13.00 -1.00
N ALA A 28 -1.06 13.74 -0.08
CA ALA A 28 -0.77 13.27 1.29
C ALA A 28 -2.00 13.15 2.21
N ASP A 29 -3.10 13.82 1.90
CA ASP A 29 -4.32 13.83 2.73
C ASP A 29 -5.48 13.05 2.07
N ALA A 30 -5.16 12.22 1.07
CA ALA A 30 -6.13 11.58 0.18
C ALA A 30 -7.24 10.79 0.91
N PHE A 31 -6.95 10.28 2.11
CA PHE A 31 -7.86 9.46 2.91
C PHE A 31 -8.12 10.01 4.32
N ASN A 32 -7.72 11.24 4.63
CA ASN A 32 -7.98 11.88 5.93
C ASN A 32 -9.46 11.74 6.38
N GLN A 33 -10.39 12.09 5.49
CA GLN A 33 -11.82 12.02 5.77
C GLN A 33 -12.32 10.58 5.93
N ALA A 34 -11.84 9.65 5.10
CA ALA A 34 -12.23 8.24 5.17
C ALA A 34 -11.72 7.58 6.46
N ALA A 35 -10.56 8.01 6.94
CA ALA A 35 -9.96 7.55 8.18
C ALA A 35 -10.51 8.25 9.44
N GLY A 36 -11.31 9.32 9.30
CA GLY A 36 -11.82 10.10 10.44
C GLY A 36 -10.81 11.07 11.05
N PHE A 37 -9.73 11.40 10.33
CA PHE A 37 -8.66 12.31 10.75
C PHE A 37 -8.50 13.48 9.75
N PRO A 38 -9.40 14.49 9.77
CA PRO A 38 -9.47 15.55 8.74
C PRO A 38 -8.18 16.35 8.53
N ALA A 39 -7.32 16.48 9.55
CA ALA A 39 -6.07 17.23 9.51
C ALA A 39 -4.88 16.33 9.88
N SER A 40 -4.64 15.30 9.07
CA SER A 40 -3.56 14.34 9.23
C SER A 40 -2.81 14.11 7.90
N ASP A 41 -1.82 13.24 7.91
CA ASP A 41 -1.05 12.83 6.73
C ASP A 41 -1.46 11.41 6.29
N VAL A 42 -2.78 11.14 6.18
CA VAL A 42 -3.29 9.82 5.78
C VAL A 42 -3.46 9.76 4.25
N GLY A 43 -2.35 9.53 3.57
CA GLY A 43 -2.30 9.49 2.10
C GLY A 43 -2.38 8.08 1.49
N ILE A 44 -2.29 7.03 2.32
CA ILE A 44 -2.20 5.63 1.87
C ILE A 44 -3.33 4.82 2.51
N ALA A 45 -3.97 3.97 1.72
CA ALA A 45 -4.96 3.02 2.20
C ALA A 45 -4.62 1.60 1.74
N LEU A 46 -4.88 0.64 2.62
CA LEU A 46 -4.58 -0.78 2.45
C LEU A 46 -5.85 -1.58 2.74
N PHE A 47 -6.06 -2.62 1.95
CA PHE A 47 -7.03 -3.66 2.23
C PHE A 47 -6.31 -4.98 2.47
N GLU A 48 -6.58 -5.57 3.63
CA GLU A 48 -6.21 -6.94 4.02
C GLU A 48 -7.33 -7.52 4.88
N SER A 49 -7.64 -8.80 4.72
CA SER A 49 -8.70 -9.43 5.51
C SER A 49 -8.32 -10.85 5.90
N THR A 50 -8.62 -11.26 7.12
CA THR A 50 -8.60 -12.67 7.52
C THR A 50 -9.95 -13.35 7.33
N ASN A 51 -10.98 -12.58 6.96
CA ASN A 51 -12.32 -13.06 6.64
C ASN A 51 -12.52 -13.11 5.13
N PRO A 52 -13.25 -14.11 4.59
CA PRO A 52 -13.60 -14.14 3.18
C PRO A 52 -14.26 -12.83 2.75
N LEU A 53 -13.92 -12.35 1.55
CA LEU A 53 -14.61 -11.22 0.96
C LEU A 53 -16.09 -11.55 0.76
N ALA A 54 -16.95 -10.55 0.99
CA ALA A 54 -18.36 -10.68 0.67
C ALA A 54 -18.53 -11.03 -0.82
N THR A 55 -19.46 -11.93 -1.13
CA THR A 55 -19.76 -12.33 -2.51
C THR A 55 -20.46 -11.23 -3.32
N SER A 56 -20.79 -10.11 -2.69
CA SER A 56 -21.42 -8.94 -3.28
C SER A 56 -20.81 -7.66 -2.73
N GLY A 57 -20.59 -6.68 -3.60
CA GLY A 57 -20.00 -5.39 -3.26
C GLY A 57 -18.52 -5.28 -3.64
N LEU A 58 -18.00 -4.06 -3.56
CA LEU A 58 -16.58 -3.81 -3.75
C LEU A 58 -15.87 -3.91 -2.39
N ALA A 59 -14.70 -4.54 -2.39
CA ALA A 59 -13.82 -4.48 -1.23
C ALA A 59 -13.29 -3.05 -1.09
N GLU A 60 -13.51 -2.45 0.07
CA GLU A 60 -13.02 -1.10 0.42
C GLU A 60 -11.79 -1.20 1.33
N PRO A 61 -10.88 -0.21 1.31
CA PRO A 61 -9.79 -0.18 2.28
C PRO A 61 -10.31 -0.25 3.72
N ASN A 62 -9.68 -1.08 4.54
CA ASN A 62 -10.00 -1.22 5.96
C ASN A 62 -8.85 -0.78 6.88
N ILE A 63 -7.71 -0.39 6.29
CA ILE A 63 -6.53 0.08 6.99
C ILE A 63 -6.10 1.38 6.32
N TYR A 64 -5.93 2.42 7.12
CA TYR A 64 -5.53 3.75 6.67
C TYR A 64 -4.19 4.08 7.32
N LEU A 65 -3.20 4.41 6.50
CA LEU A 65 -1.81 4.56 6.89
C LEU A 65 -1.37 6.01 6.65
N THR A 66 -0.54 6.52 7.55
CA THR A 66 0.10 7.80 7.33
C THR A 66 1.14 7.69 6.20
N ASN A 67 1.57 8.83 5.68
CA ASN A 67 2.63 8.90 4.69
C ASN A 67 3.91 9.56 5.23
N ILE A 68 4.04 9.64 6.55
CA ILE A 68 5.19 10.25 7.25
C ILE A 68 6.05 9.16 7.93
N PRO A 69 7.25 9.50 8.44
CA PRO A 69 8.05 8.55 9.19
C PRO A 69 7.45 8.32 10.59
N ASP A 70 6.72 7.22 10.79
CA ASP A 70 6.23 6.79 12.09
C ASP A 70 6.34 5.25 12.27
N SER A 71 5.55 4.67 13.17
CA SER A 71 5.55 3.24 13.48
C SER A 71 4.55 2.42 12.66
N ASP A 72 3.79 3.04 11.76
CA ASP A 72 2.86 2.31 10.91
C ASP A 72 3.55 1.70 9.67
N ARG A 73 2.75 1.13 8.77
CA ARG A 73 3.23 0.32 7.64
C ARG A 73 3.38 1.10 6.34
N GLY A 74 2.99 2.38 6.29
CA GLY A 74 2.96 3.22 5.10
C GLY A 74 3.99 4.34 5.18
N ARG A 75 4.60 4.66 4.04
CA ARG A 75 5.43 5.87 3.93
C ARG A 75 5.51 6.39 2.51
N TYR A 76 5.48 7.71 2.37
CA TYR A 76 5.88 8.37 1.13
C TYR A 76 7.31 8.91 1.26
N TYR A 77 8.15 8.54 0.30
CA TYR A 77 9.51 9.05 0.16
C TYR A 77 9.50 10.11 -0.93
N SER A 78 9.65 11.39 -0.55
CA SER A 78 9.64 12.51 -1.50
C SER A 78 10.81 12.46 -2.49
N PRO A 79 10.69 13.11 -3.67
CA PRO A 79 11.78 13.22 -4.64
C PRO A 79 13.12 13.57 -4.00
N GLY A 80 14.19 12.90 -4.43
CA GLY A 80 15.56 13.12 -3.95
C GLY A 80 15.90 12.45 -2.61
N THR A 81 14.94 11.84 -1.93
CA THR A 81 15.21 11.11 -0.67
C THR A 81 15.61 9.65 -0.91
N SER A 82 16.39 9.09 0.02
CA SER A 82 16.77 7.68 -0.01
C SER A 82 15.58 6.79 0.34
N VAL A 83 15.37 5.76 -0.49
CA VAL A 83 14.31 4.77 -0.34
C VAL A 83 14.93 3.49 0.25
N PRO A 84 14.21 2.66 1.03
CA PRO A 84 14.74 1.42 1.58
C PRO A 84 15.36 0.53 0.50
N ALA A 85 16.50 -0.10 0.82
CA ALA A 85 17.26 -0.89 -0.15
C ALA A 85 16.42 -1.98 -0.84
N GLY A 86 15.46 -2.57 -0.12
CA GLY A 86 14.54 -3.58 -0.67
C GLY A 86 13.62 -3.09 -1.78
N CYS A 87 13.52 -1.79 -2.03
CA CYS A 87 12.74 -1.23 -3.14
C CYS A 87 13.51 -1.15 -4.47
N ASN A 88 14.83 -1.37 -4.49
CA ASN A 88 15.66 -1.30 -5.69
C ASN A 88 15.45 -0.01 -6.52
N VAL A 89 15.35 1.14 -5.84
CA VAL A 89 15.22 2.47 -6.47
C VAL A 89 16.55 3.20 -6.38
N ALA A 90 17.33 3.17 -7.48
CA ALA A 90 18.63 3.84 -7.54
C ALA A 90 18.50 5.37 -7.45
N ILE A 91 17.48 5.95 -8.11
CA ILE A 91 17.20 7.38 -8.11
C ILE A 91 15.70 7.57 -7.86
N ASN A 92 15.35 8.23 -6.76
CA ASN A 92 13.98 8.59 -6.44
C ASN A 92 13.63 9.95 -7.09
N GLN A 93 13.24 9.92 -8.36
CA GLN A 93 13.04 11.15 -9.13
C GLN A 93 11.72 11.86 -8.83
N ASN A 94 10.64 11.11 -8.61
CA ASN A 94 9.27 11.65 -8.53
C ASN A 94 8.55 11.30 -7.22
N GLY A 95 9.19 10.51 -6.36
CA GLY A 95 8.62 9.98 -5.12
C GLY A 95 8.35 8.48 -5.19
N VAL A 96 8.32 7.84 -4.03
CA VAL A 96 8.01 6.41 -3.88
C VAL A 96 7.06 6.21 -2.72
N VAL A 97 5.95 5.52 -2.96
CA VAL A 97 5.06 5.02 -1.91
C VAL A 97 5.56 3.64 -1.51
N VAL A 98 5.86 3.45 -0.23
CA VAL A 98 6.31 2.18 0.33
C VAL A 98 5.26 1.70 1.33
N VAL A 99 4.87 0.43 1.20
CA VAL A 99 3.96 -0.24 2.13
C VAL A 99 4.56 -1.56 2.57
N GLU A 100 4.72 -1.72 3.88
CA GLU A 100 5.12 -2.96 4.54
C GLU A 100 3.88 -3.82 4.77
N VAL A 101 3.57 -4.72 3.84
CA VAL A 101 2.39 -5.60 3.96
C VAL A 101 2.62 -6.62 5.08
N GLY A 102 3.83 -7.18 5.16
CA GLY A 102 4.20 -8.20 6.14
C GLY A 102 4.13 -9.61 5.56
N ASP A 103 3.81 -10.60 6.39
CA ASP A 103 3.76 -11.99 5.96
C ASP A 103 2.44 -12.29 5.22
N VAL A 104 2.54 -12.69 3.94
CA VAL A 104 1.37 -13.02 3.11
C VAL A 104 1.40 -14.52 2.76
N PRO A 105 0.42 -15.32 3.22
CA PRO A 105 0.35 -16.74 2.88
C PRO A 105 0.11 -16.94 1.39
N GLN A 106 0.55 -18.09 0.88
CA GLN A 106 0.19 -18.54 -0.47
C GLN A 106 -1.32 -18.78 -0.60
N ALA A 107 -1.88 -18.40 -1.74
CA ALA A 107 -3.23 -18.74 -2.14
C ALA A 107 -3.29 -20.21 -2.55
N THR A 108 -4.31 -20.93 -2.06
CA THR A 108 -4.56 -22.34 -2.39
C THR A 108 -5.82 -22.53 -3.25
N ALA A 109 -6.71 -21.54 -3.25
CA ALA A 109 -7.88 -21.46 -4.11
C ALA A 109 -8.29 -19.99 -4.28
N PRO A 110 -9.19 -19.64 -5.22
CA PRO A 110 -9.72 -18.28 -5.32
C PRO A 110 -10.30 -17.81 -3.98
N GLY A 111 -9.78 -16.71 -3.44
CA GLY A 111 -10.22 -16.15 -2.17
C GLY A 111 -9.63 -16.79 -0.91
N GLU A 112 -8.81 -17.84 -1.04
CA GLU A 112 -8.36 -18.67 0.09
C GLU A 112 -6.82 -18.81 0.18
N PRO A 113 -6.21 -18.56 1.35
CA PRO A 113 -6.84 -17.94 2.53
C PRO A 113 -7.15 -16.46 2.26
N PRO A 114 -8.09 -15.83 3.00
CA PRO A 114 -8.53 -14.46 2.69
C PRO A 114 -7.43 -13.38 2.78
N ASN A 115 -6.35 -13.65 3.54
CA ASN A 115 -5.21 -12.75 3.69
C ASN A 115 -4.06 -13.06 2.70
N SER A 116 -4.28 -13.91 1.69
CA SER A 116 -3.31 -14.17 0.61
C SER A 116 -3.29 -13.10 -0.48
N TYR A 117 -4.23 -12.16 -0.42
CA TYR A 117 -4.37 -11.07 -1.38
C TYR A 117 -4.84 -9.79 -0.69
N GLY A 118 -4.70 -8.69 -1.41
CA GLY A 118 -5.13 -7.40 -0.93
C GLY A 118 -4.85 -6.32 -1.96
N PHE A 119 -4.97 -5.08 -1.52
CA PHE A 119 -4.66 -3.96 -2.39
C PHE A 119 -4.20 -2.73 -1.64
N ILE A 120 -3.43 -1.90 -2.35
CA ILE A 120 -2.97 -0.59 -1.89
C ILE A 120 -3.60 0.49 -2.78
N ARG A 121 -3.97 1.60 -2.14
CA ARG A 121 -4.46 2.81 -2.78
C ARG A 121 -3.68 4.01 -2.27
N PHE A 122 -3.37 4.90 -3.19
CA PHE A 122 -2.94 6.27 -2.97
C PHE A 122 -3.48 7.11 -4.12
N ARG A 123 -3.51 8.43 -3.97
CA ARG A 123 -3.95 9.34 -5.03
C ARG A 123 -2.78 10.14 -5.56
N GLY A 124 -2.70 10.22 -6.88
CA GLY A 124 -1.83 11.16 -7.58
C GLY A 124 -2.64 12.31 -8.14
N ARG A 125 -2.07 13.50 -8.17
CA ARG A 125 -2.57 14.66 -8.91
C ARG A 125 -1.72 14.84 -10.16
N VAL A 126 -2.35 14.95 -11.32
CA VAL A 126 -1.68 15.31 -12.57
C VAL A 126 -1.21 16.76 -12.47
N LYS A 127 0.03 17.03 -12.91
CA LYS A 127 0.62 18.39 -12.91
C LYS A 127 -0.03 19.29 -13.96
#